data_AF-A0A8J5IFX8-F1
#
_entry.id   AF-A0A8J5IFX8-F1
#
_cell.length_a   1.000
_cell.length_b   1.000
_cell.length_c   1.000
_cell.angle_alpha   90.00
_cell.angle_beta   90.00
_cell.angle_gamma   90.00
#
_symmetry.space_group_name_H-M   'P 1'
#
loop_
_entity.id
_entity.type
_entity.pdbx_description
1 polymer ?
#
loop_
_entity_poly.entity_id
_entity_poly.type
_entity_poly.pdbx_seq_one_letter_code
_entity_poly.pdbx_strand_id
1 'polypeptide(L)'
;KMKSNPTKNTGEVANQVAFTSNHEVLEAAFQFAYNGYYYMFFSKGSCCGYDKTRPAKGKEYRILACRSKSPTGGFVDKNDNDCRNNGGTIVLESHDWVYGPGGQGIYNDPKYGPVLYYHYVDTRVGYGDGDKRFGWNKLDFSSGWPKV
;
A
#
# COMPACT_ATOMS: atom_id res chain seq x y z
N LYS A 1 1.68 9.10 -26.18
CA LYS A 1 0.50 9.93 -25.85
C LYS A 1 -0.51 9.04 -25.14
N MET A 2 -0.85 9.30 -23.86
CA MET A 2 -2.05 8.68 -23.26
C MET A 2 -3.25 9.11 -24.10
N LYS A 3 -3.96 8.12 -24.67
CA LYS A 3 -5.07 8.34 -25.62
C LYS A 3 -6.38 8.73 -24.95
N SER A 4 -6.48 8.60 -23.63
CA SER A 4 -7.69 8.88 -22.86
C SER A 4 -7.69 10.32 -22.36
N ASN A 5 -8.79 11.04 -22.60
CA ASN A 5 -9.09 12.25 -21.87
C ASN A 5 -9.15 11.92 -20.36
N PRO A 6 -8.61 12.75 -19.47
CA PRO A 6 -8.84 12.61 -18.04
C PRO A 6 -10.35 12.50 -17.77
N THR A 7 -10.75 11.60 -16.87
CA THR A 7 -12.15 11.45 -16.49
C THR A 7 -12.71 12.78 -15.98
N LYS A 8 -13.83 13.20 -16.55
CA LYS A 8 -14.55 14.41 -16.13
C LYS A 8 -15.01 14.22 -14.68
N ASN A 9 -14.72 15.18 -13.81
CA ASN A 9 -15.28 15.20 -12.47
C ASN A 9 -16.82 15.23 -12.57
N THR A 10 -17.50 14.30 -11.91
CA THR A 10 -18.97 14.16 -11.96
C THR A 10 -19.71 15.19 -11.10
N GLY A 11 -18.99 16.04 -10.36
CA GLY A 11 -19.56 16.95 -9.36
C GLY A 11 -19.93 16.25 -8.06
N GLU A 12 -19.59 14.96 -7.91
CA GLU A 12 -19.81 14.21 -6.69
C GLU A 12 -18.85 14.64 -5.57
N VAL A 13 -19.34 14.52 -4.34
CA VAL A 13 -18.54 14.79 -3.14
C VAL A 13 -17.45 13.73 -3.02
N ALA A 14 -16.25 14.13 -2.62
CA ALA A 14 -15.16 13.20 -2.39
C ALA A 14 -15.55 12.19 -1.30
N ASN A 15 -15.36 10.89 -1.58
CA ASN A 15 -15.63 9.82 -0.64
C ASN A 15 -14.36 9.44 0.11
N GLN A 16 -14.40 9.47 1.44
CA GLN A 16 -13.30 8.98 2.25
C GLN A 16 -13.28 7.45 2.23
N VAL A 17 -12.23 6.87 1.66
CA VAL A 17 -12.08 5.41 1.47
C VAL A 17 -11.16 4.75 2.49
N ALA A 18 -10.29 5.52 3.12
CA ALA A 18 -9.42 5.07 4.20
C ALA A 18 -9.03 6.24 5.12
N PHE A 19 -8.68 5.92 6.36
CA PHE A 19 -8.24 6.88 7.37
C PHE A 19 -7.47 6.19 8.48
N THR A 20 -6.49 6.89 9.03
CA THR A 20 -5.79 6.49 10.24
C THR A 20 -5.83 7.62 11.26
N SER A 21 -5.87 7.25 12.54
CA SER A 21 -5.71 8.17 13.67
C SER A 21 -4.37 7.92 14.38
N ASN A 22 -4.23 8.43 15.62
CA ASN A 22 -3.07 8.22 16.50
C ASN A 22 -1.75 8.75 15.93
N HIS A 23 -1.81 9.83 15.15
CA HIS A 23 -0.66 10.49 14.53
C HIS A 23 0.16 9.58 13.60
N GLU A 24 -0.41 8.46 13.14
CA GLU A 24 0.17 7.72 12.03
C GLU A 24 -0.15 8.40 10.70
N VAL A 25 0.74 8.23 9.73
CA VAL A 25 0.56 8.74 8.37
C VAL A 25 -0.03 7.64 7.50
N LEU A 26 -0.92 8.02 6.59
CA LEU A 26 -1.51 7.14 5.57
C LEU A 26 -1.42 7.83 4.22
N GLU A 27 -0.74 7.21 3.26
CA GLU A 27 -0.48 7.81 1.95
C GLU A 27 -0.25 6.76 0.86
N ALA A 28 0.13 7.19 -0.34
CA ALA A 28 0.45 6.33 -1.48
C ALA A 28 -0.68 5.34 -1.82
N ALA A 29 -1.91 5.83 -1.92
CA ALA A 29 -3.07 5.01 -2.28
C ALA A 29 -2.92 4.44 -3.70
N PHE A 30 -3.17 3.13 -3.85
CA PHE A 30 -3.18 2.45 -5.13
C PHE A 30 -4.35 1.46 -5.17
N GLN A 31 -5.29 1.67 -6.09
CA GLN A 31 -6.43 0.78 -6.26
C GLN A 31 -6.19 -0.26 -7.35
N PHE A 32 -6.50 -1.52 -7.04
CA PHE A 32 -6.32 -2.65 -7.95
C PHE A 32 -7.57 -3.52 -7.95
N ALA A 33 -8.20 -3.67 -9.13
CA ALA A 33 -9.35 -4.56 -9.30
C ALA A 33 -8.86 -5.98 -9.60
N TYR A 34 -9.29 -6.95 -8.79
CA TYR A 34 -8.88 -8.35 -8.93
C TYR A 34 -9.94 -9.29 -8.38
N ASN A 35 -10.29 -10.34 -9.15
CA ASN A 35 -11.23 -11.41 -8.77
C ASN A 35 -12.54 -10.89 -8.11
N GLY A 36 -13.15 -9.88 -8.72
CA GLY A 36 -14.44 -9.34 -8.28
C GLY A 36 -14.40 -8.50 -7.00
N TYR A 37 -13.22 -8.02 -6.61
CA TYR A 37 -13.02 -7.02 -5.55
C TYR A 37 -12.16 -5.86 -6.07
N TYR A 38 -12.32 -4.71 -5.44
CA TYR A 38 -11.38 -3.60 -5.49
C TYR A 38 -10.52 -3.67 -4.24
N TYR A 39 -9.22 -3.83 -4.41
CA TYR A 39 -8.24 -3.72 -3.33
C TYR A 39 -7.68 -2.31 -3.32
N MET A 40 -7.78 -1.65 -2.17
CA MET A 40 -7.10 -0.38 -1.91
C MET A 40 -5.84 -0.67 -1.12
N PHE A 41 -4.69 -0.50 -1.76
CA PHE A 41 -3.38 -0.55 -1.10
C PHE A 41 -3.00 0.85 -0.63
N PHE A 42 -2.34 0.95 0.51
CA PHE A 42 -1.79 2.20 1.02
C PHE A 42 -0.56 1.91 1.86
N SER A 43 0.32 2.90 1.94
CA SER A 43 1.42 2.87 2.89
C SER A 43 1.00 3.55 4.19
N LYS A 44 1.28 2.90 5.33
CA LYS A 44 1.00 3.39 6.68
C LYS A 44 2.30 3.51 7.46
N GLY A 45 2.38 4.50 8.35
CA GLY A 45 3.53 4.70 9.24
C GLY A 45 4.47 5.79 8.77
N SER A 46 5.53 6.03 9.53
CA SER A 46 6.50 7.09 9.25
C SER A 46 7.41 6.65 8.10
N CYS A 47 7.44 7.44 7.03
CA CYS A 47 8.45 7.33 5.98
C CYS A 47 9.63 8.25 6.27
N CYS A 48 10.74 7.96 5.58
CA CYS A 48 11.76 8.94 5.24
C CYS A 48 12.61 9.42 6.43
N GLY A 49 13.76 10.04 6.14
CA GLY A 49 14.66 10.55 7.20
C GLY A 49 15.15 9.50 8.19
N TYR A 50 15.18 8.22 7.79
CA TYR A 50 15.58 7.11 8.66
C TYR A 50 17.07 7.14 9.04
N ASP A 51 17.87 7.90 8.30
CA ASP A 51 19.24 8.25 8.61
C ASP A 51 19.36 9.18 9.84
N LYS A 52 18.28 9.89 10.19
CA LYS A 52 18.21 10.78 11.36
C LYS A 52 17.46 10.14 12.53
N THR A 53 16.26 9.64 12.26
CA THR A 53 15.37 9.11 13.29
C THR A 53 14.58 7.93 12.77
N ARG A 54 14.49 6.87 13.57
CA ARG A 54 13.73 5.67 13.24
C ARG A 54 12.56 5.53 14.22
N PRO A 55 11.33 5.28 13.75
CA PRO A 55 10.20 5.10 14.63
C PRO A 55 10.31 3.78 15.39
N ALA A 56 9.41 3.55 16.35
CA ALA A 56 9.32 2.25 17.03
C ALA A 56 8.98 1.12 16.04
N LYS A 57 9.39 -0.10 16.37
CA LYS A 57 9.10 -1.29 15.55
C LYS A 57 7.59 -1.42 15.28
N GLY A 58 7.24 -1.63 14.02
CA GLY A 58 5.85 -1.70 13.53
C GLY A 58 5.21 -0.34 13.28
N LYS A 59 5.97 0.77 13.40
CA LYS A 59 5.53 2.14 13.06
C LYS A 59 6.30 2.72 11.87
N GLU A 60 7.30 2.00 11.36
CA GLU A 60 7.90 2.24 10.06
C GLU A 60 6.85 2.16 8.96
N TYR A 61 7.20 2.72 7.81
CA TYR A 61 6.46 2.58 6.58
C TYR A 61 6.22 1.10 6.23
N ARG A 62 4.96 0.76 5.94
CA ARG A 62 4.51 -0.60 5.64
C ARG A 62 3.30 -0.55 4.73
N ILE A 63 3.16 -1.57 3.89
CA ILE A 63 2.10 -1.68 2.89
C ILE A 63 0.95 -2.47 3.48
N LEU A 64 -0.23 -1.86 3.48
CA LEU A 64 -1.48 -2.49 3.90
C LEU A 64 -2.47 -2.51 2.75
N ALA A 65 -3.46 -3.39 2.84
CA ALA A 65 -4.57 -3.48 1.91
C ALA A 65 -5.92 -3.62 2.61
N CYS A 66 -6.92 -2.99 2.00
CA CYS A 66 -8.34 -3.20 2.26
C CYS A 66 -9.03 -3.63 0.98
N ARG A 67 -10.24 -4.20 1.06
CA ARG A 67 -11.02 -4.54 -0.12
C ARG A 67 -12.48 -4.14 0.00
N SER A 68 -13.11 -3.91 -1.16
CA SER A 68 -14.54 -3.65 -1.29
C SER A 68 -15.10 -4.29 -2.55
N LYS A 69 -16.43 -4.50 -2.60
CA LYS A 69 -17.17 -4.80 -3.83
C LYS A 69 -17.45 -3.55 -4.69
N SER A 70 -17.29 -2.36 -4.12
CA SER A 70 -17.42 -1.07 -4.81
C SER A 70 -16.06 -0.38 -4.94
N PRO A 71 -15.77 0.31 -6.06
CA PRO A 71 -14.55 1.08 -6.18
C PRO A 71 -14.53 2.35 -5.33
N THR A 72 -15.67 2.79 -4.78
CA THR A 72 -15.81 4.13 -4.16
C THR A 72 -15.99 4.12 -2.65
N GLY A 73 -16.10 2.96 -2.00
CA GLY A 73 -16.33 2.91 -0.56
C GLY A 73 -16.57 1.50 -0.03
N GLY A 74 -16.77 1.38 1.28
CA GLY A 74 -16.99 0.09 1.95
C GLY A 74 -15.73 -0.79 2.03
N PHE A 75 -14.56 -0.17 2.06
CA PHE A 75 -13.30 -0.89 2.18
C PHE A 75 -13.10 -1.38 3.61
N VAL A 76 -12.93 -2.69 3.76
CA VAL A 76 -12.63 -3.36 5.03
C VAL A 76 -11.34 -4.15 4.93
N ASP A 77 -10.74 -4.49 6.07
CA ASP A 77 -9.58 -5.39 6.15
C ASP A 77 -9.98 -6.87 6.29
N LYS A 78 -9.02 -7.77 6.49
CA LYS A 78 -9.25 -9.22 6.57
C LYS A 78 -10.06 -9.68 7.77
N ASN A 79 -10.17 -8.82 8.79
CA ASN A 79 -10.94 -9.05 9.99
C ASN A 79 -12.22 -8.21 9.98
N ASP A 80 -12.64 -7.73 8.80
CA ASP A 80 -13.82 -6.90 8.57
C ASP A 80 -13.80 -5.53 9.29
N ASN A 81 -12.62 -5.02 9.67
CA ASN A 81 -12.54 -3.67 10.23
C ASN A 81 -12.63 -2.62 9.12
N ASP A 82 -13.41 -1.56 9.37
CA ASP A 82 -13.54 -0.42 8.45
C ASP A 82 -12.20 0.32 8.30
N CYS A 83 -11.75 0.47 7.07
CA CYS A 83 -10.48 1.14 6.78
C CYS A 83 -10.55 2.66 6.92
N ARG A 84 -11.74 3.22 7.10
CA ARG A 84 -11.95 4.60 7.59
C ARG A 84 -11.80 4.71 9.10
N ASN A 85 -11.61 3.59 9.80
CA ASN A 85 -11.39 3.54 11.23
C ASN A 85 -10.17 2.67 11.57
N ASN A 86 -9.01 3.03 11.02
CA ASN A 86 -7.72 2.36 11.25
C ASN A 86 -7.57 0.93 10.73
N GLY A 87 -8.58 0.37 10.06
CA GLY A 87 -8.49 -0.94 9.41
C GLY A 87 -7.36 -1.03 8.37
N GLY A 88 -6.84 -2.23 8.18
CA GLY A 88 -5.91 -2.54 7.11
C GLY A 88 -5.15 -3.85 7.34
N THR A 89 -5.12 -4.71 6.32
CA THR A 89 -4.37 -5.96 6.36
C THR A 89 -2.93 -5.69 5.96
N ILE A 90 -1.95 -6.03 6.80
CA ILE A 90 -0.52 -5.96 6.42
C ILE A 90 -0.26 -6.90 5.23
N VAL A 91 0.33 -6.35 4.17
CA VAL A 91 0.79 -7.07 2.98
C VAL A 91 2.30 -7.21 3.01
N LEU A 92 3.01 -6.13 3.36
CA LEU A 92 4.46 -6.12 3.46
C LEU A 92 4.92 -5.11 4.52
N GLU A 93 5.76 -5.55 5.44
CA GLU A 93 6.36 -4.70 6.48
C GLU A 93 7.87 -4.98 6.57
N SER A 94 8.57 -4.23 7.42
CA SER A 94 10.00 -4.42 7.65
C SER A 94 10.32 -5.84 8.11
N HIS A 95 11.30 -6.47 7.49
CA HIS A 95 11.81 -7.81 7.82
C HIS A 95 13.27 -7.91 7.34
N ASP A 96 14.09 -8.69 8.02
CA ASP A 96 15.50 -8.90 7.68
C ASP A 96 16.24 -7.57 7.39
N TRP A 97 16.74 -7.38 6.16
CA TRP A 97 17.39 -6.15 5.70
C TRP A 97 16.47 -5.21 4.92
N VAL A 98 15.19 -5.55 4.79
CA VAL A 98 14.16 -4.72 4.15
C VAL A 98 13.51 -3.86 5.22
N TYR A 99 13.73 -2.55 5.16
CA TYR A 99 13.20 -1.60 6.13
C TYR A 99 12.31 -0.56 5.45
N GLY A 100 11.13 -0.33 6.04
CA GLY A 100 10.21 0.70 5.60
C GLY A 100 9.68 0.54 4.16
N PRO A 101 9.25 -0.65 3.70
CA PRO A 101 8.74 -0.80 2.34
C PRO A 101 7.44 -0.03 2.11
N GLY A 102 7.31 0.66 0.98
CA GLY A 102 6.09 1.37 0.61
C GLY A 102 6.17 2.17 -0.68
N GLY A 103 5.28 3.15 -0.86
CA GLY A 103 5.14 3.90 -2.10
C GLY A 103 4.74 3.00 -3.27
N GLN A 104 3.89 2.01 -2.97
CA GLN A 104 3.67 0.86 -3.83
C GLN A 104 2.74 1.14 -5.00
N GLY A 105 2.87 0.30 -6.02
CA GLY A 105 1.80 0.06 -6.98
C GLY A 105 1.71 -1.43 -7.33
N ILE A 106 0.60 -1.79 -7.97
CA ILE A 106 0.34 -3.17 -8.39
C ILE A 106 0.30 -3.19 -9.92
N TYR A 107 1.08 -4.09 -10.50
CA TYR A 107 1.05 -4.38 -11.93
C TYR A 107 0.54 -5.80 -12.17
N ASN A 108 -0.49 -5.97 -12.98
CA ASN A 108 -0.93 -7.31 -13.38
C ASN A 108 -0.08 -7.78 -14.58
N ASP A 109 1.03 -8.43 -14.26
CA ASP A 109 2.01 -8.88 -15.23
C ASP A 109 1.49 -10.09 -16.04
N PRO A 110 1.65 -10.13 -17.38
CA PRO A 110 1.16 -11.22 -18.21
C PRO A 110 1.76 -12.60 -17.90
N LYS A 111 2.97 -12.66 -17.34
CA LYS A 111 3.70 -13.89 -17.01
C LYS A 111 3.57 -14.27 -15.55
N TYR A 112 3.60 -13.28 -14.66
CA TYR A 112 3.68 -13.51 -13.21
C TYR A 112 2.37 -13.25 -12.46
N GLY A 113 1.35 -12.71 -13.12
CA GLY A 113 0.13 -12.26 -12.47
C GLY A 113 0.35 -10.97 -11.68
N PRO A 114 -0.45 -10.70 -10.63
CA PRO A 114 -0.30 -9.50 -9.82
C PRO A 114 1.09 -9.42 -9.17
N VAL A 115 1.80 -8.34 -9.44
CA VAL A 115 3.10 -7.99 -8.89
C VAL A 115 2.98 -6.70 -8.08
N LEU A 116 3.44 -6.76 -6.84
CA LEU A 116 3.65 -5.60 -5.98
C LEU A 116 5.03 -5.02 -6.30
N TYR A 117 5.11 -3.74 -6.66
CA TYR A 117 6.37 -3.00 -6.78
C TYR A 117 6.39 -1.83 -5.80
N TYR A 118 7.56 -1.54 -5.24
CA TYR A 118 7.70 -0.58 -4.13
C TYR A 118 9.15 -0.11 -3.99
N HIS A 119 9.38 0.90 -3.14
CA HIS A 119 10.72 1.23 -2.67
C HIS A 119 10.91 0.78 -1.22
N TYR A 120 12.15 0.51 -0.83
CA TYR A 120 12.50 0.15 0.54
C TYR A 120 13.93 0.60 0.88
N VAL A 121 14.27 0.64 2.16
CA VAL A 121 15.65 0.81 2.64
C VAL A 121 16.31 -0.55 2.78
N ASP A 122 17.44 -0.77 2.09
CA ASP A 122 18.31 -1.90 2.34
C ASP A 122 19.30 -1.54 3.46
N THR A 123 19.10 -2.12 4.65
CA THR A 123 19.86 -1.75 5.85
C THR A 123 21.34 -2.13 5.78
N ARG A 124 21.76 -2.89 4.76
CA ARG A 124 23.15 -3.25 4.49
C ARG A 124 23.88 -2.19 3.64
N VAL A 125 23.14 -1.28 3.02
CA VAL A 125 23.67 -0.18 2.19
C VAL A 125 23.70 1.12 3.00
N GLY A 126 22.54 1.56 3.48
CA GLY A 126 22.38 2.87 4.10
C GLY A 126 20.90 3.22 4.25
N TYR A 127 20.60 4.17 5.13
CA TYR A 127 19.24 4.62 5.45
C TYR A 127 18.85 5.93 4.74
N GLY A 128 19.77 6.52 3.97
CA GLY A 128 19.53 7.79 3.29
C GLY A 128 18.47 7.63 2.18
N ASP A 129 17.76 8.71 1.87
CA ASP A 129 16.74 8.69 0.81
C ASP A 129 17.31 8.27 -0.56
N GLY A 130 18.58 8.60 -0.83
CA GLY A 130 19.29 8.20 -2.05
C GLY A 130 19.70 6.73 -2.09
N ASP A 131 19.69 6.02 -0.95
CA ASP A 131 20.07 4.60 -0.85
C ASP A 131 18.88 3.65 -1.01
N LYS A 132 17.66 4.20 -1.08
CA LYS A 132 16.43 3.42 -1.27
C LYS A 132 16.52 2.60 -2.56
N ARG A 133 16.09 1.35 -2.45
CA ARG A 133 16.13 0.36 -3.54
C ARG A 133 14.73 0.09 -4.05
N PHE A 134 14.65 -0.28 -5.32
CA PHE A 134 13.43 -0.80 -5.93
C PHE A 134 13.28 -2.28 -5.53
N GLY A 135 12.08 -2.65 -5.06
CA GLY A 135 11.70 -4.02 -4.76
C GLY A 135 10.45 -4.42 -5.51
N TRP A 136 10.31 -5.71 -5.79
CA TRP A 136 9.07 -6.27 -6.30
C TRP A 136 8.88 -7.71 -5.82
N ASN A 137 7.63 -8.11 -5.62
CA ASN A 137 7.22 -9.47 -5.26
C ASN A 137 5.96 -9.85 -6.02
N LYS A 138 5.76 -11.15 -6.29
CA LYS A 138 4.44 -11.64 -6.70
C LYS A 138 3.48 -11.52 -5.52
N LEU A 139 2.23 -11.20 -5.81
CA LEU A 139 1.17 -11.27 -4.82
C LEU A 139 0.45 -12.61 -4.94
N ASP A 140 0.39 -13.35 -3.83
CA ASP A 140 -0.44 -14.54 -3.69
C ASP A 140 -1.80 -14.13 -3.10
N PHE A 141 -2.88 -14.50 -3.79
CA PHE A 141 -4.27 -14.27 -3.37
C PHE A 141 -5.00 -15.58 -3.00
N SER A 142 -4.31 -16.72 -2.95
CA SER A 142 -4.90 -18.04 -2.71
C SER A 142 -5.66 -18.16 -1.38
N SER A 143 -5.26 -17.39 -0.36
CA SER A 143 -5.97 -17.28 0.93
C SER A 143 -7.14 -16.31 0.93
N GLY A 144 -7.45 -15.69 -0.22
CA GLY A 144 -8.47 -14.66 -0.36
C GLY A 144 -8.01 -13.23 -0.05
N TRP A 145 -6.77 -13.04 0.41
CA TRP A 145 -6.14 -11.74 0.69
C TRP A 145 -4.73 -11.67 0.10
N PRO A 146 -4.27 -10.50 -0.39
CA PRO A 146 -2.92 -10.34 -0.91
C PRO A 146 -1.87 -10.54 0.19
N LYS A 147 -0.85 -11.32 -0.14
CA LYS A 147 0.40 -11.44 0.62
C LYS A 147 1.57 -11.55 -0.36
N VAL A 148 2.76 -11.17 0.08
CA VAL A 148 4.02 -11.51 -0.60
C VAL A 148 4.49 -12.91 -0.25
#